data_AF-A0A085LHF0-F1
#
_entry.id   AF-A0A085LHF0-F1
#
_cell.length_a   1.000
_cell.length_b   1.000
_cell.length_c   1.000
_cell.angle_alpha   90.00
_cell.angle_beta   90.00
_cell.angle_gamma   90.00
#
_symmetry.space_group_name_H-M   'P 1'
#
loop_
_entity.id
_entity.type
_entity.pdbx_description
1 polymer ?
#
loop_
_entity_poly.entity_id
_entity_poly.type
_entity_poly.pdbx_seq_one_letter_code
_entity_poly.pdbx_strand_id
1 'polypeptide(L)'
;MGLNTAVTSFDNAVTSDVSTLSYEQARDELVQVVARLEAGGEPLEDSLALWERGEALAARCQEWLDGARARLDAARSQDDATARGTTDPDDPTGDDA
;
A
#
# COMPACT_ATOMS: atom_id res chain seq x y z
N MET A 1 -34.27 2.71 19.77
CA MET A 1 -33.12 3.43 19.17
C MET A 1 -32.00 3.43 20.19
N GLY A 2 -30.96 2.58 20.04
CA GLY A 2 -29.86 2.57 21.00
C GLY A 2 -28.90 1.37 21.02
N LEU A 3 -28.82 0.55 19.96
CA LEU A 3 -27.98 -0.68 20.01
C LEU A 3 -26.81 -0.73 18.99
N ASN A 4 -26.57 0.30 18.17
CA ASN A 4 -25.56 0.22 17.09
C ASN A 4 -24.17 0.79 17.42
N THR A 5 -23.94 1.41 18.56
CA THR A 5 -22.65 2.07 18.84
C THR A 5 -21.54 1.08 19.28
N ALA A 6 -21.89 -0.06 19.89
CA ALA A 6 -20.90 -0.99 20.42
C ALA A 6 -20.26 -1.90 19.34
N VAL A 7 -21.01 -2.25 18.29
CA VAL A 7 -20.50 -3.05 17.14
C VAL A 7 -19.43 -2.25 16.39
N THR A 8 -19.75 -1.02 15.96
CA THR A 8 -18.83 -0.19 15.16
C THR A 8 -17.51 0.15 15.88
N SER A 9 -17.51 0.22 17.21
CA SER A 9 -16.28 0.56 17.96
C SER A 9 -15.29 -0.60 18.05
N PHE A 10 -15.77 -1.86 18.00
CA PHE A 10 -14.90 -3.03 18.04
C PHE A 10 -14.28 -3.27 16.65
N ASP A 11 -15.07 -3.09 15.58
CA ASP A 11 -14.62 -3.22 14.18
C ASP A 11 -13.56 -2.17 13.81
N ASN A 12 -13.67 -0.94 14.34
CA ASN A 12 -12.70 0.13 14.08
C ASN A 12 -11.35 -0.15 14.78
N ALA A 13 -11.35 -0.71 15.98
CA ALA A 13 -10.10 -1.04 16.69
C ALA A 13 -9.31 -2.17 16.01
N VAL A 14 -10.00 -3.14 15.41
CA VAL A 14 -9.43 -4.30 14.68
C VAL A 14 -8.99 -3.95 13.24
N THR A 15 -9.32 -2.76 12.75
CA THR A 15 -8.81 -2.24 11.47
C THR A 15 -7.77 -1.13 11.67
N SER A 16 -7.80 -0.46 12.83
CA SER A 16 -6.81 0.55 13.23
C SER A 16 -5.40 -0.02 13.41
N ASP A 17 -5.27 -1.23 13.96
CA ASP A 17 -3.97 -1.90 14.18
C ASP A 17 -3.26 -2.20 12.85
N VAL A 18 -4.02 -2.54 11.80
CA VAL A 18 -3.52 -2.87 10.46
C VAL A 18 -2.65 -1.74 9.87
N SER A 19 -2.99 -0.47 10.16
CA SER A 19 -2.23 0.70 9.69
C SER A 19 -0.76 0.70 10.14
N THR A 20 -0.46 0.03 11.26
CA THR A 20 0.89 -0.02 11.84
C THR A 20 1.75 -1.17 11.31
N LEU A 21 1.15 -2.09 10.54
CA LEU A 21 1.84 -3.28 10.04
C LEU A 21 2.85 -2.93 8.96
N SER A 22 3.96 -3.69 8.95
CA SER A 22 4.86 -3.78 7.80
C SER A 22 4.17 -4.49 6.63
N TYR A 23 4.72 -4.35 5.42
CA TYR A 23 4.19 -5.06 4.24
C TYR A 23 4.15 -6.58 4.44
N GLU A 24 5.23 -7.18 4.96
CA GLU A 24 5.34 -8.62 5.15
C GLU A 24 4.34 -9.12 6.19
N GLN A 25 4.18 -8.38 7.30
CA GLN A 25 3.19 -8.71 8.32
C GLN A 25 1.77 -8.63 7.77
N ALA A 26 1.43 -7.55 7.07
CA ALA A 26 0.09 -7.39 6.48
C ALA A 26 -0.21 -8.49 5.44
N ARG A 27 0.78 -8.82 4.60
CA ARG A 27 0.64 -9.89 3.59
C ARG A 27 0.45 -11.25 4.24
N ASP A 28 1.29 -11.60 5.20
CA ASP A 28 1.27 -12.92 5.84
C ASP A 28 -0.04 -13.13 6.61
N GLU A 29 -0.57 -12.07 7.20
CA GLU A 29 -1.87 -12.11 7.84
C GLU A 29 -3.03 -12.19 6.84
N LEU A 30 -2.96 -11.45 5.73
CA LEU A 30 -3.95 -11.53 4.66
C LEU A 30 -4.07 -12.95 4.11
N VAL A 31 -2.93 -13.63 3.92
CA VAL A 31 -2.92 -15.05 3.51
C VAL A 31 -3.66 -15.94 4.50
N GLN A 32 -3.51 -15.70 5.81
CA GLN A 32 -4.22 -16.47 6.83
C GLN A 32 -5.73 -16.18 6.82
N VAL A 33 -6.13 -14.93 6.66
CA VAL A 33 -7.53 -14.52 6.55
C VAL A 33 -8.20 -15.18 5.34
N VAL A 34 -7.55 -15.10 4.16
CA VAL A 34 -8.05 -15.74 2.94
C VAL A 34 -8.18 -17.24 3.13
N ALA A 35 -7.16 -17.91 3.69
CA ALA A 35 -7.22 -19.35 3.93
C ALA A 35 -8.39 -19.75 4.86
N ARG A 36 -8.71 -18.94 5.88
CA ARG A 36 -9.88 -19.19 6.75
C ARG A 36 -11.21 -18.99 6.03
N LEU A 37 -11.32 -17.93 5.22
CA LEU A 37 -12.52 -17.69 4.41
C LEU A 37 -12.76 -18.83 3.39
N GLU A 38 -11.70 -19.32 2.75
CA GLU A 38 -11.75 -20.41 1.78
C GLU A 38 -12.08 -21.77 2.43
N ALA A 39 -11.59 -22.02 3.64
CA ALA A 39 -11.95 -23.22 4.40
C ALA A 39 -13.45 -23.26 4.73
N GLY A 40 -14.07 -22.09 4.92
CA GLY A 40 -15.46 -21.96 5.34
C GLY A 40 -15.72 -22.55 6.73
N GLY A 41 -17.00 -22.74 7.06
CA GLY A 41 -17.41 -23.33 8.35
C GLY A 41 -17.49 -22.35 9.52
N GLU A 42 -17.11 -21.10 9.32
CA GLU A 42 -17.36 -19.99 10.26
C GLU A 42 -18.81 -19.50 10.12
N PRO A 43 -19.44 -19.02 11.22
CA PRO A 43 -20.68 -18.26 11.16
C PRO A 43 -20.62 -17.07 10.18
N LEU A 44 -21.77 -16.58 9.74
CA LEU A 44 -21.84 -15.47 8.78
C LEU A 44 -21.18 -14.20 9.35
N GLU A 45 -21.44 -13.89 10.61
CA GLU A 45 -20.90 -12.73 11.31
C GLU A 45 -19.37 -12.78 11.37
N ASP A 46 -18.80 -13.95 11.68
CA ASP A 46 -17.36 -14.18 11.72
C ASP A 46 -16.73 -14.13 10.32
N SER A 47 -17.45 -14.63 9.30
CA SER A 47 -17.03 -14.54 7.90
C SER A 47 -16.99 -13.09 7.41
N LEU A 48 -17.93 -12.25 7.84
CA LEU A 48 -17.94 -10.82 7.53
C LEU A 48 -16.78 -10.09 8.22
N ALA A 49 -16.52 -10.37 9.49
CA ALA A 49 -15.39 -9.79 10.20
C ALA A 49 -14.03 -10.16 9.56
N LEU A 50 -13.89 -11.43 9.13
CA LEU A 50 -12.71 -11.87 8.38
C LEU A 50 -12.58 -11.13 7.03
N TRP A 51 -13.68 -10.95 6.31
CA TRP A 51 -13.66 -10.21 5.05
C TRP A 51 -13.24 -8.74 5.25
N GLU A 52 -13.81 -8.03 6.22
CA GLU A 52 -13.46 -6.63 6.52
C GLU A 52 -11.99 -6.48 6.90
N ARG A 53 -11.47 -7.41 7.72
CA ARG A 53 -10.04 -7.44 8.07
C ARG A 53 -9.17 -7.72 6.83
N GLY A 54 -9.60 -8.63 5.96
CA GLY A 54 -8.93 -8.91 4.69
C GLY A 54 -8.83 -7.68 3.79
N GLU A 55 -9.92 -6.92 3.64
CA GLU A 55 -9.93 -5.67 2.88
C GLU A 55 -8.97 -4.63 3.47
N ALA A 56 -8.96 -4.46 4.80
CA ALA A 56 -8.04 -3.54 5.47
C ALA A 56 -6.56 -3.94 5.24
N LEU A 57 -6.24 -5.23 5.33
CA LEU A 57 -4.89 -5.75 5.09
C LEU A 57 -4.46 -5.57 3.62
N ALA A 58 -5.38 -5.80 2.67
CA ALA A 58 -5.13 -5.59 1.25
C ALA A 58 -4.87 -4.12 0.93
N ALA A 59 -5.68 -3.20 1.49
CA ALA A 59 -5.47 -1.76 1.37
C ALA A 59 -4.09 -1.35 1.90
N ARG A 60 -3.69 -1.86 3.07
CA ARG A 60 -2.36 -1.60 3.64
C ARG A 60 -1.22 -2.09 2.76
N CYS A 61 -1.36 -3.28 2.17
CA CYS A 61 -0.38 -3.79 1.22
C CYS A 61 -0.26 -2.88 -0.01
N GLN A 62 -1.39 -2.39 -0.54
CA GLN A 62 -1.41 -1.48 -1.68
C GLN A 62 -0.69 -0.16 -1.36
N GLU A 63 -0.93 0.44 -0.20
CA GLU A 63 -0.23 1.67 0.23
C GLU A 63 1.30 1.51 0.23
N TRP A 64 1.80 0.36 0.71
CA TRP A 64 3.23 0.06 0.69
C TRP A 64 3.78 -0.01 -0.73
N LEU A 65 3.06 -0.67 -1.63
CA LEU A 65 3.46 -0.84 -3.04
C LEU A 65 3.42 0.49 -3.79
N ASP A 66 2.39 1.31 -3.57
CA ASP A 66 2.27 2.64 -4.15
C ASP A 66 3.40 3.55 -3.68
N GLY A 67 3.71 3.52 -2.38
CA GLY A 67 4.85 4.26 -1.83
C GLY A 67 6.18 3.81 -2.42
N ALA A 68 6.38 2.51 -2.64
CA ALA A 68 7.57 1.99 -3.29
C ALA A 68 7.67 2.44 -4.76
N ARG A 69 6.55 2.39 -5.49
CA ARG A 69 6.45 2.86 -6.87
C ARG A 69 6.82 4.34 -6.99
N ALA A 70 6.25 5.18 -6.15
CA ALA A 70 6.52 6.61 -6.15
C ALA A 70 8.00 6.93 -5.92
N ARG A 71 8.68 6.20 -5.01
CA ARG A 71 10.12 6.36 -4.77
C ARG A 71 10.95 6.01 -6.00
N LEU A 72 10.60 4.94 -6.71
CA LEU A 72 11.30 4.52 -7.93
C LEU A 72 11.11 5.55 -9.06
N ASP A 73 9.90 6.06 -9.23
CA ASP A 73 9.60 7.03 -10.28
C ASP A 73 10.28 8.40 -10.00
N ALA A 74 10.40 8.79 -8.72
CA ALA A 74 11.17 9.97 -8.31
C ALA A 74 12.67 9.82 -8.60
N ALA A 75 13.26 8.66 -8.28
CA ALA A 75 14.68 8.39 -8.53
C ALA A 75 15.01 8.47 -10.04
N ARG A 76 14.19 7.84 -10.89
CA ARG A 76 14.34 7.89 -12.35
C ARG A 76 14.29 9.31 -12.91
N SER A 77 13.37 10.14 -12.39
CA SER A 77 13.23 11.53 -12.82
C SER A 77 14.44 12.39 -12.46
N GLN A 78 15.12 12.09 -11.34
CA GLN A 78 16.36 12.77 -10.95
C GLN A 78 17.55 12.39 -11.84
N ASP A 79 17.66 11.13 -12.21
CA ASP A 79 18.70 10.65 -13.14
C ASP A 79 18.56 11.34 -14.52
N ASP A 80 17.33 11.43 -15.05
CA ASP A 80 17.05 12.10 -16.33
C ASP A 80 17.31 13.62 -16.30
N ALA A 81 17.10 14.26 -15.15
CA ALA A 81 17.40 15.68 -14.96
C ALA A 81 18.91 15.92 -14.88
N THR A 82 19.63 15.03 -14.21
CA THR A 82 21.10 15.07 -14.12
C THR A 82 21.74 14.87 -15.49
N ALA A 83 21.24 13.92 -16.29
CA ALA A 83 21.74 13.66 -17.65
C ALA A 83 21.47 14.81 -18.64
N ARG A 84 20.39 15.58 -18.47
CA ARG A 84 20.11 16.77 -19.30
C ARG A 84 20.85 18.02 -18.85
N GLY A 85 21.30 18.08 -17.60
CA GLY A 85 22.08 19.19 -17.05
C GLY A 85 23.54 19.24 -17.52
N THR A 86 24.07 18.16 -18.11
CA THR A 86 25.46 18.08 -18.59
C THR A 86 25.64 18.58 -20.03
N THR A 87 24.90 19.63 -20.43
CA THR A 87 25.24 20.32 -21.68
C THR A 87 26.49 21.13 -21.40
N ASP A 88 27.61 20.71 -21.98
CA ASP A 88 28.90 21.40 -21.88
C ASP A 88 28.72 22.86 -22.37
N PRO A 89 28.86 23.87 -21.49
CA PRO A 89 28.69 25.27 -21.88
C PRO A 89 29.80 25.79 -22.81
N ASP A 90 30.83 24.98 -23.05
CA ASP A 90 32.09 25.35 -23.69
C ASP A 90 32.32 24.52 -24.98
N ASP A 91 31.32 24.44 -25.87
CA ASP A 91 31.53 24.06 -27.28
C ASP A 91 31.70 25.33 -28.15
N PRO A 92 32.94 25.77 -28.43
CA PRO A 92 33.22 26.95 -29.23
C PRO A 92 33.45 26.57 -30.70
N THR A 93 32.68 25.64 -31.28
CA THR A 93 32.80 25.32 -32.72
C THR A 93 31.58 25.77 -33.53
N GLY A 94 31.22 27.04 -33.35
CA GLY A 94 30.69 27.83 -34.44
C GLY A 94 31.85 28.50 -35.17
N ASP A 95 32.46 27.81 -36.13
CA ASP A 95 33.37 28.43 -37.09
C ASP A 95 32.62 28.63 -38.42
N ASP A 96 32.46 29.91 -38.76
CA ASP A 96 31.93 30.41 -40.02
C ASP A 96 32.92 30.14 -41.17
N ALA A 97 32.57 29.27 -42.13
CA ALA A 97 33.12 29.29 -43.50
C ALA A 97 32.27 28.48 -44.51
#